data_AF-A0A175YGK4-F1
#
_entry.id   AF-A0A175YGK4-F1
#
_cell.length_a   1.000
_cell.length_b   1.000
_cell.length_c   1.000
_cell.angle_alpha   90.00
_cell.angle_beta   90.00
_cell.angle_gamma   90.00
#
_symmetry.space_group_name_H-M   'P 1'
#
loop_
_entity.id
_entity.type
_entity.pdbx_description
1 polymer ?
#
loop_
_entity_poly.entity_id
_entity_poly.type
_entity_poly.pdbx_seq_one_letter_code
_entity_poly.pdbx_strand_id
1 'polypeptide(L)'
;MDPKKMNRKRFQVAKNDLGVELTKLTNASMDLNSSLEKANELFDNMLKNIKDRQADIVKSCRKLENQYGEAIRVLDDKPNASGDESGGENELLPKGYAEDVKKFVTDCRDSFNGHGVIMKNECSAMEDLFKSYNNMLQVSIDELKNREVVIGNLRRTLRCKLSIFGRTEVEYSDSK
;
A
#
# COMPACT_ATOMS: atom_id res chain seq x y z
N MET A 1 33.56 -53.73 21.98
CA MET A 1 33.42 -53.09 20.65
C MET A 1 34.70 -52.34 20.32
N ASP A 2 35.10 -52.31 19.05
CA ASP A 2 36.30 -51.60 18.58
C ASP A 2 36.12 -50.06 18.69
N PRO A 3 36.95 -49.34 19.46
CA PRO A 3 36.87 -47.89 19.65
C PRO A 3 36.89 -47.10 18.33
N LYS A 4 37.66 -47.56 17.33
CA LYS A 4 37.76 -46.90 16.02
C LYS A 4 36.44 -46.92 15.26
N LYS A 5 35.74 -48.06 15.30
CA LYS A 5 34.42 -48.20 14.66
C LYS A 5 33.37 -47.33 15.33
N MET A 6 33.45 -47.16 16.66
CA MET A 6 32.54 -46.31 17.41
C MET A 6 32.73 -44.82 17.08
N ASN A 7 33.98 -44.34 17.03
CA ASN A 7 34.30 -42.94 16.72
C ASN A 7 33.90 -42.57 15.27
N ARG A 8 34.14 -43.46 14.31
CA ARG A 8 33.68 -43.29 12.92
C ARG A 8 32.15 -43.15 12.83
N LYS A 9 31.41 -43.98 13.57
CA LYS A 9 29.94 -43.93 13.59
C LYS A 9 29.44 -42.62 14.19
N ARG A 10 30.02 -42.17 15.31
CA ARG A 10 29.67 -40.88 15.95
C ARG A 10 29.92 -39.70 15.03
N PHE A 11 31.08 -39.66 14.36
CA PHE A 11 31.40 -38.62 13.38
C PHE A 11 30.36 -38.58 12.23
N GLN A 12 29.99 -39.74 11.68
CA GLN A 12 29.02 -39.79 10.59
C GLN A 12 27.61 -39.33 11.01
N VAL A 13 27.19 -39.67 12.23
CA VAL A 13 25.92 -39.19 12.79
C VAL A 13 25.95 -37.66 12.95
N ALA A 14 27.00 -37.12 13.56
CA ALA A 14 27.16 -35.67 13.74
C ALA A 14 27.20 -34.92 12.40
N LYS A 15 27.87 -35.48 11.37
CA LYS A 15 27.90 -34.94 10.01
C LYS A 15 26.50 -34.87 9.39
N ASN A 16 25.74 -35.96 9.46
CA ASN A 16 24.41 -36.04 8.89
C ASN A 16 23.45 -35.07 9.60
N ASP A 17 23.49 -35.01 10.92
CA ASP A 17 22.67 -34.12 11.73
C ASP A 17 22.97 -32.64 11.44
N LEU A 18 24.24 -32.29 11.23
CA LEU A 18 24.64 -30.96 10.82
C LEU A 18 24.12 -30.62 9.42
N GLY A 19 24.21 -31.57 8.48
CA GLY A 19 23.65 -31.43 7.13
C GLY A 19 22.16 -31.12 7.15
N VAL A 20 21.38 -31.83 7.98
CA VAL A 20 19.93 -31.59 8.13
C VAL A 20 19.65 -30.17 8.64
N GLU A 21 20.35 -29.70 9.68
CA GLU A 21 20.12 -28.35 10.20
C GLU A 21 20.57 -27.25 9.24
N LEU A 22 21.66 -27.46 8.49
CA LEU A 22 22.08 -26.54 7.44
C LEU A 22 21.01 -26.42 6.35
N THR A 23 20.45 -27.54 5.89
CA THR A 23 19.35 -27.54 4.92
C THR A 23 18.13 -26.77 5.45
N LYS A 24 17.75 -26.98 6.73
CA LYS A 24 16.65 -26.23 7.34
C LYS A 24 16.91 -24.72 7.37
N LEU A 25 18.14 -24.31 7.73
CA LEU A 25 18.52 -22.90 7.77
C LEU A 25 18.50 -22.28 6.37
N THR A 26 19.00 -23.00 5.37
CA THR A 26 18.95 -22.56 3.96
C THR A 26 17.52 -22.35 3.50
N ASN A 27 16.63 -23.33 3.74
CA ASN A 27 15.22 -23.21 3.37
C ASN A 27 14.54 -22.04 4.09
N ALA A 28 14.74 -21.90 5.41
CA ALA A 28 14.18 -20.78 6.17
C ALA A 28 14.69 -19.41 5.67
N SER A 29 15.95 -19.34 5.21
CA SER A 29 16.52 -18.13 4.62
C SER A 29 15.93 -17.82 3.24
N MET A 30 15.70 -18.85 2.41
CA MET A 30 15.01 -18.70 1.12
C MET A 30 13.57 -18.22 1.32
N ASP A 31 12.87 -18.78 2.30
CA ASP A 31 11.53 -18.34 2.66
C ASP A 31 11.55 -16.86 3.05
N LEU A 32 12.44 -16.45 3.98
CA LEU A 32 12.58 -15.03 4.37
C LEU A 32 12.77 -14.11 3.15
N ASN A 33 13.68 -14.47 2.24
CA ASN A 33 13.91 -13.69 1.02
C ASN A 33 12.63 -13.56 0.18
N SER A 34 11.91 -14.66 -0.03
CA SER A 34 10.65 -14.63 -0.77
C SER A 34 9.58 -13.74 -0.09
N SER A 35 9.52 -13.69 1.24
CA SER A 35 8.60 -12.76 1.91
C SER A 35 9.03 -11.31 1.82
N LEU A 36 10.34 -11.03 1.81
CA LEU A 36 10.82 -9.67 1.59
C LEU A 36 10.49 -9.19 0.17
N GLU A 37 10.64 -10.05 -0.83
CA GLU A 37 10.22 -9.77 -2.21
C GLU A 37 8.72 -9.47 -2.28
N LYS A 38 7.87 -10.32 -1.69
CA LYS A 38 6.42 -10.10 -1.62
C LYS A 38 6.06 -8.81 -0.88
N ALA A 39 6.75 -8.49 0.21
CA ALA A 39 6.54 -7.25 0.95
C ALA A 39 6.86 -6.02 0.07
N ASN A 40 7.95 -6.07 -0.70
CA ASN A 40 8.30 -5.00 -1.63
C ASN A 40 7.25 -4.85 -2.73
N GLU A 41 6.78 -5.95 -3.33
CA GLU A 41 5.71 -5.92 -4.33
C GLU A 41 4.42 -5.31 -3.77
N LEU A 42 4.07 -5.62 -2.51
CA LEU A 42 2.94 -5.01 -1.82
C LEU A 42 3.14 -3.49 -1.68
N PHE A 43 4.31 -3.04 -1.24
CA PHE A 43 4.63 -1.61 -1.14
C PHE A 43 4.55 -0.88 -2.50
N ASP A 44 5.06 -1.49 -3.57
CA ASP A 44 5.02 -0.88 -4.91
C ASP A 44 3.57 -0.76 -5.40
N ASN A 45 2.76 -1.79 -5.21
CA ASN A 45 1.34 -1.77 -5.54
C ASN A 45 0.58 -0.73 -4.71
N MET A 46 0.91 -0.57 -3.43
CA MET A 46 0.34 0.47 -2.57
C MET A 46 0.64 1.87 -3.11
N LEU A 47 1.90 2.15 -3.43
CA LEU A 47 2.32 3.45 -3.95
C LEU A 47 1.63 3.78 -5.28
N LYS A 48 1.50 2.79 -6.16
CA LYS A 48 0.79 2.95 -7.43
C LYS A 48 -0.67 3.31 -7.22
N ASN A 49 -1.39 2.54 -6.41
CA ASN A 49 -2.81 2.76 -6.16
C ASN A 49 -3.08 4.10 -5.45
N ILE A 50 -2.22 4.54 -4.53
CA ILE A 50 -2.32 5.87 -3.92
C ILE A 50 -2.19 6.96 -4.98
N LYS A 51 -1.20 6.84 -5.88
CA LYS A 51 -1.00 7.81 -6.97
C LYS A 51 -2.20 7.86 -7.90
N ASP A 52 -2.72 6.71 -8.31
CA ASP A 52 -3.90 6.61 -9.17
C ASP A 52 -5.11 7.26 -8.50
N ARG A 53 -5.32 6.99 -7.20
CA ARG A 53 -6.43 7.60 -6.45
C ARG A 53 -6.27 9.11 -6.29
N GLN A 54 -5.06 9.60 -6.01
CA GLN A 54 -4.79 11.05 -5.95
C GLN A 54 -5.07 11.73 -7.30
N ALA A 55 -4.73 11.08 -8.41
CA ALA A 55 -5.03 11.60 -9.75
C ALA A 55 -6.55 11.71 -10.00
N ASP A 56 -7.33 10.73 -9.57
CA ASP A 56 -8.80 10.75 -9.66
C ASP A 56 -9.42 11.89 -8.83
N ILE A 57 -8.91 12.11 -7.62
CA ILE A 57 -9.34 13.21 -6.76
C ILE A 57 -9.07 14.55 -7.44
N VAL A 58 -7.84 14.76 -7.92
CA VAL A 58 -7.45 16.00 -8.61
C VAL A 58 -8.31 16.24 -9.84
N LYS A 59 -8.61 15.19 -10.63
CA LYS A 59 -9.50 15.29 -11.79
C LYS A 59 -10.91 15.71 -11.38
N SER A 60 -11.43 15.15 -10.29
CA SER A 60 -12.74 15.50 -9.74
C SER A 60 -12.79 16.94 -9.25
N CYS A 61 -11.77 17.39 -8.52
CA CYS A 61 -11.63 18.79 -8.08
C CYS A 61 -11.59 19.76 -9.28
N ARG A 62 -10.78 19.46 -10.31
CA ARG A 62 -10.72 20.28 -11.53
C ARG A 62 -12.06 20.36 -12.26
N LYS A 63 -12.84 19.28 -12.27
CA LYS A 63 -14.18 19.31 -12.85
C LYS A 63 -15.10 20.28 -12.10
N LEU A 64 -15.01 20.28 -10.77
CA LEU A 64 -15.77 21.20 -9.91
C LEU A 64 -15.31 22.66 -10.11
N GLU A 65 -14.00 22.91 -10.18
CA GLU A 65 -13.44 24.24 -10.49
C GLU A 65 -13.97 24.77 -11.83
N ASN A 66 -14.03 23.93 -12.87
CA ASN A 66 -14.60 24.32 -14.16
C ASN A 66 -16.09 24.67 -14.04
N GLN A 67 -16.87 23.88 -13.29
CA GLN A 67 -18.29 24.17 -13.06
C GLN A 67 -18.49 25.49 -12.32
N TYR A 68 -17.63 25.82 -11.35
CA TYR A 68 -17.65 27.12 -10.67
C TYR A 68 -17.23 28.26 -11.59
N GLY A 69 -16.24 28.06 -12.45
CA GLY A 69 -15.83 29.05 -13.45
C GLY A 69 -16.95 29.39 -14.43
N GLU A 70 -17.67 28.39 -14.94
CA GLU A 70 -18.85 28.60 -15.77
C GLU A 70 -19.96 29.34 -15.00
N ALA A 71 -20.15 29.00 -13.72
CA ALA A 71 -21.15 29.68 -12.91
C ALA A 71 -20.81 31.18 -12.70
N ILE A 72 -19.53 31.48 -12.45
CA ILE A 72 -19.04 32.86 -12.32
C ILE A 72 -19.21 33.61 -13.64
N ARG A 73 -18.92 33.01 -14.79
CA ARG A 73 -19.11 33.64 -16.11
C ARG A 73 -20.55 34.07 -16.33
N VAL A 74 -21.53 33.23 -15.99
CA VAL A 74 -22.95 33.58 -16.10
C VAL A 74 -23.35 34.72 -15.16
N LEU A 75 -22.71 34.84 -13.99
CA LEU A 75 -22.93 35.96 -13.06
C LEU A 75 -22.24 37.26 -13.52
N ASP A 76 -21.04 37.14 -14.10
CA ASP A 76 -20.22 38.25 -14.57
C ASP A 76 -20.64 38.79 -15.95
N ASP A 77 -21.38 38.00 -16.74
CA ASP A 77 -22.16 38.44 -17.89
C ASP A 77 -23.29 39.39 -17.41
N LYS A 78 -22.88 40.57 -16.93
CA LYS A 78 -23.67 41.78 -17.02
C LYS A 78 -24.16 41.86 -18.47
N PRO A 79 -25.46 42.05 -18.72
CA PRO A 79 -25.92 42.35 -20.07
C PRO A 79 -25.05 43.50 -20.58
N ASN A 80 -24.41 43.30 -21.74
CA ASN A 80 -23.70 44.36 -22.41
C ASN A 80 -24.65 45.55 -22.50
N ALA A 81 -24.40 46.56 -21.68
CA ALA A 81 -25.01 47.87 -21.77
C ALA A 81 -24.42 48.53 -23.01
N SER A 82 -24.80 48.03 -24.18
CA SER A 82 -24.49 48.61 -25.46
C SER A 82 -25.76 48.56 -26.30
N GLY A 83 -26.63 49.53 -26.03
CA GLY A 83 -27.61 50.08 -26.95
C GLY A 83 -28.95 49.36 -27.00
N ASP A 84 -29.89 49.77 -26.16
CA ASP A 84 -30.88 50.76 -26.60
C ASP A 84 -31.53 51.41 -25.37
N GLU A 85 -31.70 52.73 -25.43
CA GLU A 85 -32.45 53.49 -24.43
C GLU A 85 -33.95 53.17 -24.57
N SER A 86 -34.53 52.57 -23.54
CA SER A 86 -35.96 52.59 -23.23
C SER A 86 -36.02 52.36 -21.72
N GLY A 87 -36.46 53.27 -20.86
CA GLY A 87 -37.65 54.08 -20.97
C GLY A 87 -38.77 53.45 -20.15
N GLY A 88 -38.68 53.49 -18.81
CA GLY A 88 -39.83 53.25 -17.93
C GLY A 88 -39.62 52.26 -16.79
N GLU A 89 -40.09 52.62 -15.60
CA GLU A 89 -40.28 51.73 -14.46
C GLU A 89 -41.06 50.47 -14.89
N ASN A 90 -40.60 49.29 -14.46
CA ASN A 90 -41.15 47.95 -14.77
C ASN A 90 -40.92 47.39 -16.18
N GLU A 91 -39.66 47.27 -16.61
CA GLU A 91 -39.32 46.24 -17.61
C GLU A 91 -39.38 44.86 -16.95
N LEU A 92 -40.47 44.14 -17.19
CA LEU A 92 -40.55 42.70 -16.93
C LEU A 92 -39.44 42.02 -17.72
N LEU A 93 -38.41 41.53 -17.01
CA LEU A 93 -37.36 40.69 -17.58
C LEU A 93 -38.00 39.65 -18.52
N PRO A 94 -37.48 39.48 -19.76
CA PRO A 94 -38.03 38.52 -20.71
C PRO A 94 -38.16 37.14 -20.05
N LYS A 95 -39.27 36.42 -20.29
CA LYS A 95 -39.51 35.10 -19.68
C LYS A 95 -38.33 34.13 -19.84
N GLY A 96 -37.60 34.22 -20.96
CA GLY A 96 -36.38 33.45 -21.21
C GLY A 96 -35.27 33.73 -20.20
N TYR A 97 -35.08 34.98 -19.77
CA TYR A 97 -34.11 35.35 -18.75
C TYR A 97 -34.44 34.72 -17.39
N ALA A 98 -35.73 34.70 -17.01
CA ALA A 98 -36.15 34.06 -15.76
C ALA A 98 -35.96 32.53 -15.79
N GLU A 99 -36.16 31.88 -16.94
CA GLU A 99 -35.89 30.45 -17.13
C GLU A 99 -34.39 30.13 -17.09
N ASP A 100 -33.56 30.95 -17.72
CA ASP A 100 -32.10 30.82 -17.74
C ASP A 100 -31.50 31.00 -16.33
N VAL A 101 -31.94 32.01 -15.59
CA VAL A 101 -31.52 32.23 -14.19
C VAL A 101 -31.99 31.06 -13.29
N LYS A 102 -33.19 30.53 -13.49
CA LYS A 102 -33.70 29.41 -12.69
C LYS A 102 -32.94 28.12 -12.95
N LYS A 103 -32.57 27.87 -14.22
CA LYS A 103 -31.68 26.77 -14.60
C LYS A 103 -30.29 26.93 -13.99
N PHE A 104 -29.71 28.12 -14.10
CA PHE A 104 -28.43 28.48 -13.48
C PHE A 104 -28.40 28.23 -11.96
N VAL A 105 -29.41 28.69 -11.22
CA VAL A 105 -29.52 28.47 -9.77
C VAL A 105 -29.61 26.98 -9.43
N THR A 106 -30.34 26.21 -10.24
CA THR A 106 -30.46 24.76 -10.07
C THR A 106 -29.13 24.07 -10.32
N ASP A 107 -28.45 24.39 -11.43
CA ASP A 107 -27.16 23.81 -11.81
C ASP A 107 -26.05 24.15 -10.78
N CYS A 108 -26.08 25.37 -10.23
CA CYS A 108 -25.16 25.80 -9.16
C CYS A 108 -25.42 25.04 -7.86
N ARG A 109 -26.69 24.93 -7.45
CA ARG A 109 -27.09 24.21 -6.25
C ARG A 109 -26.71 22.73 -6.34
N ASP A 110 -26.94 22.11 -7.48
CA ASP A 110 -26.60 20.70 -7.72
C ASP A 110 -25.08 20.50 -7.75
N SER A 111 -24.32 21.43 -8.33
CA SER A 111 -22.85 21.40 -8.28
C SER A 111 -22.30 21.58 -6.87
N PHE A 112 -22.86 22.49 -6.06
CA PHE A 112 -22.44 22.70 -4.67
C PHE A 112 -22.74 21.49 -3.77
N ASN A 113 -23.96 20.95 -3.85
CA ASN A 113 -24.32 19.73 -3.12
C ASN A 113 -23.49 18.54 -3.59
N GLY A 114 -23.23 18.45 -4.90
CA GLY A 114 -22.34 17.48 -5.51
C GLY A 114 -20.91 17.57 -4.99
N HIS A 115 -20.37 18.78 -4.81
CA HIS A 115 -19.01 18.99 -4.29
C HIS A 115 -18.82 18.37 -2.90
N GLY A 116 -19.71 18.68 -1.96
CA GLY A 116 -19.61 18.16 -0.59
C GLY A 116 -19.69 16.63 -0.56
N VAL A 117 -20.53 16.03 -1.40
CA VAL A 117 -20.64 14.57 -1.53
C VAL A 117 -19.40 13.97 -2.18
N ILE A 118 -18.88 14.57 -3.26
CA ILE A 118 -17.67 14.10 -3.95
C ILE A 118 -16.49 14.13 -2.98
N MET A 119 -16.22 15.26 -2.32
CA MET A 119 -15.10 15.36 -1.38
C MET A 119 -15.21 14.37 -0.23
N LYS A 120 -16.42 14.20 0.33
CA LYS A 120 -16.65 13.21 1.39
C LYS A 120 -16.38 11.78 0.91
N ASN A 121 -16.87 11.41 -0.27
CA ASN A 121 -16.68 10.07 -0.83
C ASN A 121 -15.21 9.81 -1.17
N GLU A 122 -14.54 10.80 -1.76
CA GLU A 122 -13.12 10.72 -2.11
C GLU A 122 -12.24 10.58 -0.86
N CYS A 123 -12.48 11.38 0.19
CA CYS A 123 -11.80 11.24 1.48
C CYS A 123 -12.06 9.88 2.13
N SER A 124 -13.32 9.44 2.19
CA SER A 124 -13.68 8.13 2.78
C SER A 124 -12.99 6.97 2.04
N ALA A 125 -12.99 6.98 0.72
CA ALA A 125 -12.34 5.95 -0.08
C ALA A 125 -10.82 5.93 0.13
N MET A 126 -10.19 7.10 0.27
CA MET A 126 -8.76 7.20 0.58
C MET A 126 -8.46 6.67 2.00
N GLU A 127 -9.30 6.98 2.98
CA GLU A 127 -9.17 6.43 4.33
C GLU A 127 -9.28 4.90 4.35
N ASP A 128 -10.23 4.34 3.61
CA ASP A 128 -10.43 2.89 3.52
C ASP A 128 -9.24 2.20 2.86
N LEU A 129 -8.66 2.83 1.83
CA LEU A 129 -7.43 2.39 1.19
C LEU A 129 -6.26 2.37 2.20
N PHE A 130 -6.06 3.45 2.96
CA PHE A 130 -5.02 3.51 3.98
C PHE A 130 -5.20 2.48 5.10
N LYS A 131 -6.43 2.25 5.56
CA LYS A 131 -6.73 1.22 6.57
C LYS A 131 -6.39 -0.18 6.06
N SER A 132 -6.79 -0.49 4.83
CA SER A 132 -6.48 -1.76 4.17
C SER A 132 -4.96 -1.99 4.08
N TYR A 133 -4.23 -0.96 3.70
CA TYR A 133 -2.78 -0.98 3.62
C TYR A 133 -2.08 -1.13 4.96
N ASN A 134 -2.52 -0.39 5.98
CA ASN A 134 -1.96 -0.54 7.31
C ASN A 134 -2.13 -1.99 7.82
N ASN A 135 -3.28 -2.61 7.58
CA ASN A 135 -3.52 -4.00 7.95
C ASN A 135 -2.60 -4.97 7.18
N MET A 136 -2.45 -4.80 5.86
CA MET A 136 -1.56 -5.67 5.06
C MET A 136 -0.09 -5.53 5.47
N LEU A 137 0.38 -4.30 5.71
CA LEU A 137 1.74 -4.06 6.20
C LEU A 137 1.97 -4.67 7.58
N GLN A 138 1.00 -4.56 8.48
CA GLN A 138 1.09 -5.15 9.81
C GLN A 138 1.24 -6.67 9.73
N VAL A 139 0.42 -7.35 8.93
CA VAL A 139 0.52 -8.79 8.69
C VAL A 139 1.90 -9.16 8.12
N SER A 140 2.39 -8.41 7.12
CA SER A 140 3.70 -8.65 6.51
C SER A 140 4.85 -8.51 7.53
N ILE A 141 4.80 -7.47 8.38
CA ILE A 141 5.80 -7.26 9.45
C ILE A 141 5.79 -8.43 10.45
N ASP A 142 4.61 -8.90 10.85
CA ASP A 142 4.49 -9.98 11.82
C ASP A 142 5.01 -11.31 11.24
N GLU A 143 4.78 -11.57 9.95
CA GLU A 143 5.40 -12.71 9.26
C GLU A 143 6.94 -12.62 9.23
N LEU A 144 7.50 -11.44 8.94
CA LEU A 144 8.95 -11.23 8.90
C LEU A 144 9.58 -11.44 10.29
N LYS A 145 8.96 -10.92 11.35
CA LYS A 145 9.40 -11.14 12.74
C LYS A 145 9.39 -12.62 13.11
N ASN A 146 8.33 -13.34 12.76
CA ASN A 146 8.24 -14.78 13.04
C ASN A 146 9.38 -15.55 12.34
N ARG A 147 9.71 -15.19 11.10
CA ARG A 147 10.81 -15.81 10.35
C ARG A 147 12.17 -15.49 10.94
N GLU A 148 12.38 -14.25 11.37
CA GLU A 148 13.60 -13.85 12.10
C GLU A 148 13.82 -14.73 13.33
N VAL A 149 12.76 -14.95 14.13
CA VAL A 149 12.81 -15.83 15.31
C VAL A 149 13.18 -17.26 14.94
N VAL A 150 12.56 -17.83 13.90
CA VAL A 150 12.87 -19.19 13.40
C VAL A 150 14.33 -19.30 12.99
N ILE A 151 14.83 -18.37 12.19
CA ILE A 151 16.24 -18.33 11.76
C ILE A 151 17.17 -18.17 12.97
N GLY A 152 16.83 -17.31 13.91
CA GLY A 152 17.60 -17.11 15.15
C GLY A 152 17.72 -18.42 15.94
N ASN A 153 16.63 -19.17 16.07
CA ASN A 153 16.63 -20.47 16.75
C ASN A 153 17.45 -21.52 16.00
N LEU A 154 17.32 -21.61 14.67
CA LEU A 154 18.12 -22.51 13.85
C LEU A 154 19.61 -22.20 13.96
N ARG A 155 20.01 -20.92 13.92
CA ARG A 155 21.40 -20.48 14.10
C ARG A 155 21.97 -20.89 15.45
N ARG A 156 21.20 -20.75 16.54
CA ARG A 156 21.62 -21.19 17.89
C ARG A 156 21.85 -22.70 17.92
N THR A 157 20.90 -23.48 17.41
CA THR A 157 21.02 -24.94 17.32
C THR A 157 22.23 -25.37 16.50
N LEU A 158 22.43 -24.72 15.34
CA LEU A 158 23.54 -25.00 14.44
C LEU A 158 24.89 -24.73 15.12
N ARG A 159 25.02 -23.63 15.86
CA ARG A 159 26.24 -23.30 16.61
C ARG A 159 26.61 -24.39 17.62
N CYS A 160 25.62 -24.90 18.35
CA CYS A 160 25.83 -26.01 19.29
C CYS A 160 26.27 -27.28 18.54
N LYS A 161 25.59 -27.64 17.45
CA LYS A 161 25.93 -28.84 16.65
C LYS A 161 27.31 -28.74 16.00
N LEU A 162 27.70 -27.57 15.49
CA LEU A 162 29.04 -27.32 14.95
C LEU A 162 30.13 -27.52 16.01
N SER A 163 29.89 -27.07 17.23
CA SER A 163 30.82 -27.25 18.34
C SER A 163 31.00 -28.74 18.71
N ILE A 164 29.91 -29.52 18.68
CA ILE A 164 29.95 -30.97 18.89
C ILE A 164 30.68 -31.65 17.73
N PHE A 165 30.36 -31.28 16.49
CA PHE A 165 30.97 -31.84 15.29
C PHE A 165 32.50 -31.67 15.32
N GLY A 166 32.99 -30.46 15.61
CA GLY A 166 34.43 -30.20 15.71
C GLY A 166 35.14 -31.06 16.77
N ARG A 167 34.49 -31.32 17.92
CA ARG A 167 35.04 -32.24 18.93
C ARG A 167 35.08 -33.69 18.42
N THR A 168 34.01 -34.16 17.80
CA THR A 168 33.96 -35.52 17.23
C THR A 168 34.93 -35.71 16.05
N GLU A 169 35.25 -34.64 15.31
CA GLU A 169 36.23 -34.64 14.24
C GLU A 169 37.66 -34.80 14.78
N VAL A 170 38.00 -34.10 15.86
CA VAL A 170 39.28 -34.25 16.58
C VAL A 170 39.41 -35.68 17.10
N GLU A 171 38.41 -36.19 17.84
CA GLU A 171 38.41 -37.57 18.36
C GLU A 171 38.53 -38.63 17.26
N TYR A 172 37.89 -38.42 16.11
CA TYR A 172 37.99 -39.33 14.96
C TYR A 172 39.37 -39.27 14.30
N SER A 173 39.98 -38.09 14.23
CA SER A 173 41.31 -37.89 13.64
C SER A 173 42.40 -38.50 14.49
N ASP A 174 42.34 -38.35 15.82
CA ASP A 174 43.26 -38.96 16.79
C ASP A 174 43.14 -40.49 16.84
N SER A 175 42.04 -41.06 16.33
CA SER A 175 41.79 -42.50 16.28
C SER A 175 42.24 -43.18 14.99
N LYS A 176 42.68 -42.43 13.97
CA LYS A 176 43.19 -42.99 12.71
C LYS A 176 44.57 -43.58 12.92
#